data_AF-A0A4R4NF32-F1
#
_entry.id   AF-A0A4R4NF32-F1
#
_cell.length_a   1.000
_cell.length_b   1.000
_cell.length_c   1.000
_cell.angle_alpha   90.00
_cell.angle_beta   90.00
_cell.angle_gamma   90.00
#
_symmetry.space_group_name_H-M   'P 1'
#
loop_
_entity.id
_entity.type
_entity.pdbx_description
1 polymer ?
#
loop_
_entity_poly.entity_id
_entity_poly.type
_entity_poly.pdbx_seq_one_letter_code
_entity_poly.pdbx_strand_id
1 'polypeptide(L)' 'MGTWAVGTVYNVGDVVTYDGASYRCLRARTARPGWTPPNVPALWQQV' A
#
# COMPACT_ATOMS: atom_id res chain seq x y z
N MET A 1 -11.60 3.66 -3.05
CA MET A 1 -10.48 2.80 -3.48
C MET A 1 -9.54 3.68 -4.27
N GLY A 2 -8.40 4.05 -3.70
CA GLY A 2 -7.39 4.85 -4.38
C GLY A 2 -6.31 3.94 -4.97
N THR A 3 -5.80 4.26 -6.15
CA THR A 3 -4.63 3.54 -6.68
C THR A 3 -3.40 3.84 -5.81
N TRP A 4 -2.56 2.85 -5.55
CA TRP A 4 -1.31 3.06 -4.83
C TRP A 4 -0.43 4.06 -5.60
N ALA A 5 0.08 5.08 -4.90
CA ALA A 5 0.92 6.12 -5.48
C ALA A 5 2.10 6.45 -4.56
N VAL A 6 3.27 6.68 -5.17
CA VAL A 6 4.47 7.11 -4.46
C VAL A 6 4.28 8.53 -3.93
N GLY A 7 4.77 8.80 -2.72
CA GLY A 7 4.64 10.11 -2.07
C GLY A 7 3.33 10.29 -1.29
N THR A 8 2.37 9.38 -1.44
CA THR A 8 1.14 9.37 -0.65
C THR A 8 1.41 8.83 0.76
N VAL A 9 0.88 9.52 1.77
CA VAL A 9 0.88 9.02 3.16
C VAL A 9 -0.31 8.09 3.32
N TYR A 10 -0.03 6.84 3.65
CA TYR A 10 -1.04 5.83 3.97
C TYR A 10 -1.03 5.57 5.48
N ASN A 11 -2.22 5.49 6.06
CA ASN A 11 -2.43 5.14 7.45
C ASN A 11 -2.75 3.64 7.59
N VAL A 12 -2.58 3.10 8.80
CA VAL A 12 -2.98 1.71 9.08
C VAL A 12 -4.46 1.55 8.78
N GLY A 13 -4.79 0.57 7.94
CA GLY A 13 -6.14 0.28 7.53
C GLY A 13 -6.52 0.83 6.15
N ASP A 14 -5.75 1.75 5.57
CA ASP A 14 -6.01 2.28 4.23
C ASP A 14 -5.96 1.16 3.19
N VAL A 15 -6.91 1.18 2.25
CA VAL A 15 -6.97 0.20 1.15
C VAL A 15 -6.65 0.89 -0.17
N VAL A 16 -5.65 0.34 -0.85
CA VAL A 16 -5.18 0.80 -2.15
C VAL A 16 -5.28 -0.30 -3.19
N THR A 17 -5.39 0.08 -4.46
CA THR A 17 -5.33 -0.87 -5.57
C THR A 17 -3.98 -0.76 -6.26
N TYR A 18 -3.30 -1.89 -6.46
CA TYR A 18 -2.04 -1.97 -7.20
C TYR A 18 -2.06 -3.22 -8.07
N ASP A 19 -1.76 -3.07 -9.36
CA ASP A 19 -1.67 -4.18 -10.32
C ASP A 19 -2.93 -5.08 -10.36
N GLY A 20 -4.12 -4.46 -10.24
CA GLY A 20 -5.41 -5.18 -10.25
C GLY A 20 -5.79 -5.85 -8.93
N ALA A 21 -4.92 -5.86 -7.92
CA ALA A 21 -5.21 -6.38 -6.58
C ALA A 21 -5.41 -5.26 -5.55
N SER A 22 -6.19 -5.53 -4.52
CA SER A 22 -6.38 -4.63 -3.39
C SER A 22 -5.40 -4.96 -2.27
N TYR A 23 -4.89 -3.94 -1.61
CA TYR A 23 -3.94 -4.07 -0.52
C TYR A 23 -4.32 -3.14 0.62
N ARG A 24 -4.31 -3.68 1.83
CA ARG A 24 -4.51 -2.94 3.07
C ARG A 24 -3.18 -2.59 3.71
N CYS A 25 -3.01 -1.33 4.08
CA CYS A 25 -1.83 -0.85 4.77
C CYS A 25 -1.84 -1.36 6.23
N LEU A 26 -0.77 -2.02 6.65
CA LEU A 26 -0.61 -2.55 8.00
C LEU A 26 0.14 -1.59 8.93
N ARG A 27 0.92 -0.66 8.36
CA ARG A 27 1.75 0.30 9.11
C ARG A 27 1.69 1.68 8.46
N ALA A 28 1.29 2.70 9.21
CA ALA A 28 1.20 4.06 8.72
C ALA A 28 2.58 4.57 8.24
N ARG A 29 2.66 5.03 6.99
CA ARG A 29 3.87 5.61 6.38
C ARG A 29 3.60 6.26 5.03
N THR A 30 4.56 7.08 4.60
CA THR A 30 4.66 7.56 3.22
C THR A 30 5.12 6.44 2.28
N ALA A 31 4.42 6.25 1.17
CA ALA A 31 4.82 5.36 0.09
C ALA A 31 6.11 5.87 -0.57
N ARG A 32 7.08 4.97 -0.72
CA ARG A 32 8.38 5.23 -1.32
C ARG A 32 8.55 4.39 -2.58
N PRO A 33 9.35 4.86 -3.56
CA PRO A 33 9.72 4.02 -4.70
C PRO A 33 10.34 2.71 -4.22
N GLY A 34 9.95 1.59 -4.84
CA GLY A 34 10.45 0.25 -4.50
C GLY A 34 9.70 -0.46 -3.36
N TRP A 35 8.82 0.23 -2.63
CA TRP A 35 7.96 -0.36 -1.58
C TRP A 35 6.54 -0.58 -2.10
N THR A 36 6.46 -1.29 -3.23
CA THR A 36 5.17 -1.67 -3.82
C THR A 36 4.50 -2.73 -2.95
N PRO A 37 3.16 -2.77 -2.89
CA PRO A 37 2.46 -3.74 -2.06
C PRO A 37 2.92 -5.20 -2.15
N PRO A 38 3.22 -5.77 -3.35
CA PRO A 38 3.73 -7.14 -3.45
C PRO A 38 5.16 -7.33 -2.91
N ASN A 39 6.00 -6.29 -2.89
CA ASN A 39 7.41 -6.41 -2.50
C ASN A 39 7.63 -6.28 -0.99
N VAL A 40 6.66 -5.75 -0.24
CA VAL A 40 6.79 -5.51 1.21
C VAL A 40 5.54 -6.01 1.98
N PRO A 41 5.34 -7.34 2.08
CA PRO A 41 4.18 -7.94 2.75
C PRO A 41 4.08 -7.63 4.25
N ALA A 42 5.18 -7.20 4.87
CA ALA A 42 5.17 -6.71 6.26
C ALA A 42 4.47 -5.34 6.41
N LEU A 43 4.26 -4.62 5.31
CA LEU A 43 3.61 -3.30 5.27
C LEU A 43 2.24 -3.33 4.61
N TRP A 44 2.03 -4.27 3.68
CA TRP A 44 0.80 -4.40 2.93
C TRP A 44 0.26 -5.83 3.01
N GLN A 45 -1.04 -5.94 3.25
CA GLN A 45 -1.77 -7.20 3.21
C GLN A 45 -2.69 -7.21 2.01
N GLN A 46 -2.59 -8.22 1.14
CA GLN A 46 -3.54 -8.39 0.05
C GLN A 46 -4.95 -8.69 0.60
N VAL A 47 -5.95 -8.08 -0.01
CA VAL A 47 -7.38 -8.24 0.33
C VAL A 47 -8.16 -8.72 -0.88
#